data_AF-A0A2A4K8B0-F1
#
_entry.id   AF-A0A2A4K8B0-F1
#
_cell.length_a   1.000
_cell.length_b   1.000
_cell.length_c   1.000
_cell.angle_alpha   90.00
_cell.angle_beta   90.00
_cell.angle_gamma   90.00
#
_symmetry.space_group_name_H-M   'P 1'
#
loop_
_entity.id
_entity.type
_entity.pdbx_description
1 polymer ?
#
loop_
_entity_poly.entity_id
_entity_poly.type
_entity_poly.pdbx_seq_one_letter_code
_entity_poly.pdbx_strand_id
1 'polypeptide(L)'
;CPDGVQHFKVLRDASSKFFLWVVKFNSLNELVDYHRTASVSRLQDVKLRDVVPEEMLVQALYDFTPQEAGELEFRRGDVITVTDRSDQHWWQGEIAHRRGLFPASYVTAYHSS
;
A
#
# COMPACT_ATOMS: atom_id res chain seq x y z
N CYS A 1 1.16 -25.60 2.01
CA CYS A 1 0.38 -24.87 0.99
C CYS A 1 1.29 -23.85 0.32
N PRO A 2 1.18 -23.60 -1.00
CA PRO A 2 2.25 -22.93 -1.76
C PRO A 2 2.42 -21.43 -1.52
N ASP A 3 1.52 -20.75 -0.79
CA ASP A 3 1.57 -19.28 -0.71
C ASP A 3 2.07 -18.71 0.63
N GLY A 4 2.47 -19.55 1.60
CA GLY A 4 2.95 -19.07 2.91
C GLY A 4 1.93 -18.26 3.74
N VAL A 5 0.70 -18.07 3.24
CA VAL A 5 -0.36 -17.30 3.90
C VAL A 5 -0.99 -18.14 5.02
N GLN A 6 -1.00 -17.58 6.23
CA GLN A 6 -1.67 -18.15 7.40
C GLN A 6 -2.97 -17.39 7.67
N HIS A 7 -4.09 -18.10 7.65
CA HIS A 7 -5.41 -17.53 7.95
C HIS A 7 -5.78 -17.68 9.43
N PHE A 8 -6.28 -16.60 10.02
CA PHE A 8 -6.82 -16.59 11.38
C PHE A 8 -8.29 -16.24 11.35
N LYS A 9 -9.10 -17.01 12.08
CA LYS A 9 -10.54 -16.74 12.18
C LYS A 9 -10.79 -15.72 13.28
N VAL A 10 -11.37 -14.58 12.92
CA VAL A 10 -11.91 -13.63 13.90
C VAL A 10 -13.25 -14.15 14.39
N LEU A 11 -13.38 -14.30 15.70
CA LEU A 11 -14.60 -14.76 16.37
C LEU A 11 -15.30 -13.58 17.06
N ARG A 12 -16.61 -13.72 17.28
CA ARG A 12 -17.44 -12.76 18.00
C ARG A 12 -18.25 -13.49 19.07
N ASP A 13 -18.26 -12.98 20.31
CA ASP A 13 -19.08 -13.57 21.38
C ASP A 13 -20.49 -12.96 21.46
N ALA A 14 -21.33 -13.49 22.36
CA ALA A 14 -22.70 -13.02 22.57
C ALA A 14 -22.77 -11.56 23.06
N SER A 15 -21.69 -11.04 23.65
CA SER A 15 -21.54 -9.64 24.07
C SER A 15 -20.95 -8.76 22.95
N SER A 16 -20.90 -9.27 21.72
CA SER A 16 -20.39 -8.59 20.53
C SER A 16 -18.89 -8.25 20.57
N LYS A 17 -18.09 -8.90 21.42
CA LYS A 17 -16.64 -8.69 21.46
C LYS A 17 -15.93 -9.54 20.43
N PHE A 18 -14.89 -8.98 19.79
CA PHE A 18 -14.06 -9.66 18.79
C PHE A 18 -12.81 -10.27 19.40
N PHE A 19 -12.38 -11.43 18.91
CA PHE A 19 -11.15 -12.09 19.37
C PHE A 19 -10.62 -13.12 18.38
N LEU A 20 -9.30 -13.32 18.36
CA LEU A 20 -8.65 -14.49 17.73
C LEU A 20 -8.39 -15.60 18.76
N TRP A 21 -8.07 -15.19 20.00
CA TRP A 21 -7.63 -16.07 21.08
C TRP A 21 -8.37 -15.76 22.38
N VAL A 22 -7.65 -15.48 23.46
CA VAL A 22 -8.23 -15.25 24.80
C VAL A 22 -8.54 -13.78 25.07
N VAL A 23 -7.87 -12.85 24.39
CA VAL A 23 -8.07 -11.40 24.55
C VAL A 23 -9.24 -10.94 23.68
N LYS A 24 -10.12 -10.12 24.26
CA LYS A 24 -11.37 -9.64 23.64
C LYS A 24 -11.34 -8.14 23.42
N PHE A 25 -11.86 -7.70 22.27
CA PHE A 25 -11.85 -6.31 21.81
C PHE A 25 -13.26 -5.82 21.48
N ASN A 26 -13.47 -4.50 21.55
CA ASN A 26 -14.76 -3.88 21.25
C ASN A 26 -15.01 -3.72 19.75
N SER A 27 -13.95 -3.68 18.95
CA SER A 27 -14.01 -3.48 17.50
C SER A 27 -12.91 -4.26 16.79
N LEU A 28 -13.08 -4.44 15.48
CA LEU A 28 -12.04 -5.01 14.61
C LEU A 28 -10.79 -4.12 14.57
N ASN A 29 -10.95 -2.80 14.58
CA ASN A 29 -9.82 -1.86 14.57
C ASN A 29 -8.97 -2.00 15.83
N GLU A 30 -9.60 -2.07 17.00
CA GLU A 30 -8.89 -2.25 18.28
C GLU A 30 -8.11 -3.58 18.31
N LEU A 31 -8.69 -4.64 17.76
CA LEU A 31 -8.03 -5.93 17.58
C LEU A 31 -6.81 -5.82 16.65
N VAL A 32 -6.95 -5.13 15.52
CA VAL A 32 -5.86 -4.90 14.56
C VAL A 32 -4.74 -4.11 15.21
N ASP A 33 -5.07 -2.99 15.89
CA ASP A 33 -4.13 -2.11 16.58
C ASP A 33 -3.32 -2.85 17.64
N TYR A 34 -3.99 -3.66 18.47
CA TYR A 34 -3.32 -4.49 19.47
C TYR A 34 -2.29 -5.42 18.83
N HIS A 35 -2.67 -6.07 17.73
CA HIS A 35 -1.82 -7.02 17.03
C HIS A 35 -0.73 -6.39 16.16
N ARG A 36 -0.64 -5.05 16.07
CA ARG A 36 0.55 -4.37 15.54
C ARG A 36 1.77 -4.54 16.45
N THR A 37 1.54 -4.73 17.75
CA THR A 37 2.63 -4.90 18.74
C THR A 37 2.68 -6.30 19.34
N ALA A 38 1.55 -6.99 19.43
CA ALA A 38 1.42 -8.35 19.94
C ALA A 38 1.25 -9.38 18.81
N SER A 39 1.89 -10.55 18.92
CA SER A 39 1.80 -11.58 17.88
C SER A 39 0.36 -12.10 17.69
N VAL A 40 -0.07 -12.26 16.43
CA VAL A 40 -1.30 -12.97 16.06
C VAL A 40 -1.15 -14.48 16.16
N SER A 41 0.08 -15.00 16.16
CA SER A 41 0.38 -16.43 16.24
C SER A 41 0.92 -16.82 17.61
N ARG A 42 0.56 -18.03 18.07
CA ARG A 42 1.13 -18.63 19.29
C ARG A 42 2.44 -19.38 19.06
N LEU A 43 2.77 -19.67 17.79
CA LEU A 43 3.92 -20.49 17.41
C LEU A 43 5.10 -19.65 16.91
N GLN A 44 4.82 -18.48 16.34
CA GLN A 44 5.80 -17.59 15.73
C GLN A 44 5.48 -16.15 16.10
N ASP A 45 6.48 -15.25 16.08
CA ASP A 45 6.25 -13.82 16.25
C ASP A 45 5.77 -13.21 14.92
N VAL A 46 4.45 -13.11 14.76
CA VAL A 46 3.80 -12.58 13.55
C VAL A 46 2.94 -11.40 14.00
N LYS A 47 3.32 -10.18 13.63
CA LYS A 47 2.57 -8.97 13.97
C LYS A 47 1.87 -8.43 12.73
N LEU A 48 0.71 -7.82 12.93
CA LEU A 48 0.05 -7.09 11.85
C LEU A 48 0.89 -5.87 11.51
N ARG A 49 1.14 -5.69 10.22
CA ARG A 49 1.71 -4.45 9.70
C ARG A 49 0.67 -3.87 8.76
N ASP A 50 0.58 -2.55 8.76
CA ASP A 50 -0.13 -1.90 7.68
C ASP A 50 0.59 -2.27 6.39
N VAL A 51 -0.18 -2.65 5.38
CA VAL A 51 0.34 -2.72 4.02
C VAL A 51 0.53 -1.26 3.62
N VAL A 52 1.69 -0.70 3.99
CA VAL A 52 2.19 0.49 3.34
C VAL A 52 2.47 0.02 1.92
N PRO A 53 1.80 0.54 0.88
CA PRO A 53 2.23 0.27 -0.47
C PRO A 53 3.72 0.60 -0.51
N GLU A 54 4.58 -0.35 -0.90
CA GLU A 54 5.97 0.01 -1.20
C GLU A 54 5.87 1.20 -2.15
N GLU A 55 6.37 2.36 -1.72
CA GLU A 55 6.35 3.57 -2.52
C GLU A 55 7.11 3.24 -3.81
N MET A 56 6.38 2.93 -4.88
CA MET A 56 6.97 2.59 -6.15
C MET A 56 7.43 3.90 -6.76
N LEU A 57 8.70 4.22 -6.52
CA LEU A 57 9.35 5.38 -7.10
C LEU A 57 9.75 5.04 -8.54
N VAL A 58 9.43 5.95 -9.44
CA VAL A 58 9.84 5.87 -10.84
C VAL A 58 10.50 7.17 -11.25
N GLN A 59 11.46 7.10 -12.17
CA GLN A 59 12.12 8.28 -12.71
C GLN A 59 11.63 8.56 -14.13
N ALA A 60 11.31 9.81 -14.41
CA ALA A 60 10.94 10.28 -15.73
C ALA A 60 12.12 10.17 -16.72
N LEU A 61 11.91 9.44 -17.82
CA LEU A 61 12.86 9.32 -18.93
C LEU A 61 12.76 10.50 -19.91
N TYR A 62 11.60 11.14 -19.98
CA TYR A 62 11.27 12.25 -20.89
C TYR A 62 10.48 13.33 -20.16
N ASP A 63 10.42 14.51 -20.75
CA ASP A 63 9.48 15.56 -20.32
C ASP A 63 8.06 15.16 -20.73
N PHE A 64 7.07 15.51 -19.90
CA PHE A 64 5.66 15.30 -20.21
C PHE A 64 4.85 16.55 -19.85
N THR A 65 4.23 17.11 -20.88
CA THR A 65 3.33 18.26 -20.79
C THR A 65 1.89 17.77 -20.86
N PRO A 66 1.05 18.06 -19.84
CA PRO A 66 -0.36 17.72 -19.84
C PRO A 66 -1.10 18.23 -21.07
N GLN A 67 -1.92 17.36 -21.66
CA GLN A 67 -2.90 17.67 -22.71
C GLN A 67 -4.31 17.77 -22.12
N GLU A 68 -4.58 17.05 -21.04
CA GLU A 68 -5.89 17.00 -20.37
C GLU A 68 -5.82 17.41 -18.89
N ALA A 69 -6.96 17.84 -18.36
CA ALA A 69 -7.07 18.15 -16.94
C ALA A 69 -6.95 16.86 -16.10
N GLY A 70 -6.08 16.89 -15.08
CA GLY A 70 -5.82 15.73 -14.22
C GLY A 70 -4.58 14.93 -14.61
N GLU A 71 -3.87 15.32 -15.66
CA GLU A 71 -2.55 14.78 -16.00
C GLU A 71 -1.43 15.47 -15.19
N LEU A 72 -0.38 14.71 -14.89
CA LEU A 72 0.74 15.13 -14.06
C LEU A 72 1.88 15.65 -14.94
N GLU A 73 2.19 16.95 -14.86
CA GLU A 73 3.37 17.53 -15.52
C GLU A 73 4.68 17.14 -14.80
N PHE A 74 5.69 16.73 -15.57
CA PHE A 74 7.04 16.46 -15.07
C PHE A 74 8.12 16.64 -16.13
N ARG A 75 9.38 16.74 -15.66
CA ARG A 75 10.57 16.80 -16.50
C ARG A 75 11.39 15.53 -16.39
N ARG A 76 12.17 15.25 -17.43
CA ARG A 76 13.17 14.18 -17.43
C ARG A 76 14.05 14.29 -16.18
N GLY A 77 14.17 13.18 -15.46
CA GLY A 77 14.94 13.07 -14.22
C GLY A 77 14.12 13.23 -12.95
N ASP A 78 12.89 13.77 -13.02
CA ASP A 78 12.00 13.85 -11.86
C ASP A 78 11.67 12.45 -11.32
N VAL A 79 11.58 12.35 -10.00
CA VAL A 79 11.16 11.12 -9.31
C VAL A 79 9.69 11.27 -8.92
N ILE A 80 8.89 10.30 -9.34
CA ILE A 80 7.44 10.26 -9.17
C ILE A 80 7.10 9.11 -8.23
N THR A 81 6.24 9.37 -7.25
CA THR A 81 5.66 8.32 -6.42
C THR A 81 4.43 7.76 -7.12
N VAL A 82 4.44 6.48 -7.50
CA VAL A 82 3.29 5.84 -8.13
C VAL A 82 2.26 5.48 -7.05
N THR A 83 1.05 6.02 -7.21
CA THR A 83 -0.09 5.81 -6.30
C THR A 83 -1.10 4.80 -6.83
N ASP A 84 -1.18 4.62 -8.16
CA ASP A 84 -1.98 3.59 -8.82
C ASP A 84 -1.33 3.18 -10.15
N ARG A 85 -1.25 1.87 -10.39
CA ARG A 85 -0.73 1.24 -11.63
C ARG A 85 -1.63 0.11 -12.13
N SER A 86 -2.91 0.15 -11.75
CA SER A 86 -3.90 -0.85 -12.15
C SER A 86 -4.14 -0.87 -13.66
N ASP A 87 -3.96 0.27 -14.33
CA ASP A 87 -3.92 0.37 -15.79
C ASP A 87 -2.51 0.14 -16.36
N GLN A 88 -2.42 -0.44 -17.55
CA GLN A 88 -1.15 -0.81 -18.19
C GLN A 88 -0.41 0.35 -18.85
N HIS A 89 -1.14 1.38 -19.28
CA HIS A 89 -0.59 2.48 -20.08
C HIS A 89 -0.55 3.80 -19.30
N TRP A 90 -1.49 4.02 -18.39
CA TRP A 90 -1.64 5.25 -17.63
C TRP A 90 -1.59 5.00 -16.14
N TRP A 91 -0.56 5.53 -15.50
CA TRP A 91 -0.40 5.42 -14.05
C TRP A 91 -0.78 6.72 -13.39
N GLN A 92 -1.22 6.64 -12.14
CA GLN A 92 -1.42 7.80 -11.30
C GLN A 92 -0.27 7.94 -10.33
N GLY A 93 0.32 9.12 -10.26
CA GLY A 93 1.42 9.39 -9.33
C GLY A 93 1.43 10.82 -8.83
N GLU A 94 2.43 11.08 -7.99
CA GLU A 94 2.56 12.31 -7.25
C GLU A 94 4.02 12.80 -7.25
N ILE A 95 4.17 14.12 -7.45
CA ILE A 95 5.42 14.86 -7.24
C ILE A 95 5.13 16.00 -6.28
N ALA A 96 5.72 15.94 -5.09
CA ALA A 96 5.49 16.87 -3.99
C ALA A 96 4.01 16.96 -3.56
N HIS A 97 3.23 17.91 -4.13
CA HIS A 97 1.80 18.08 -3.85
C HIS A 97 0.94 18.01 -5.13
N ARG A 98 1.56 17.72 -6.27
CA ARG A 98 0.88 17.61 -7.56
C ARG A 98 0.63 16.15 -7.84
N ARG A 99 -0.62 15.79 -8.08
CA ARG A 99 -1.05 14.43 -8.41
C ARG A 99 -1.76 14.41 -9.75
N GLY A 100 -1.52 13.38 -10.54
CA GLY A 100 -2.18 13.23 -11.83
C GLY A 100 -1.78 11.96 -12.57
N LEU A 101 -2.38 11.78 -13.74
CA LEU A 101 -2.11 10.68 -14.64
C LEU A 101 -0.88 10.95 -15.51
N PHE A 102 -0.14 9.91 -15.84
CA PHE A 102 0.96 9.98 -16.80
C PHE A 102 1.18 8.65 -17.51
N PRO A 103 1.84 8.65 -18.69
CA PRO A 103 2.10 7.43 -19.43
C PRO A 103 3.17 6.56 -18.72
N ALA A 104 2.87 5.28 -18.49
CA ALA A 104 3.81 4.32 -17.92
C ALA A 104 5.10 4.17 -18.76
N SER A 105 4.99 4.39 -20.08
CA SER A 105 6.14 4.32 -21.01
C SER A 105 7.13 5.48 -20.87
N TYR A 106 6.79 6.54 -20.11
CA TYR A 106 7.63 7.72 -19.91
C TYR A 106 8.57 7.61 -18.71
N VAL A 107 8.50 6.50 -17.97
CA VAL A 107 9.22 6.34 -16.71
C VAL A 107 9.98 5.02 -16.66
N THR A 108 10.91 4.91 -15.72
CA THR A 108 11.59 3.66 -15.37
C THR A 108 11.64 3.48 -13.85
N ALA A 109 11.85 2.26 -13.37
CA ALA A 109 11.99 2.00 -11.94
C ALA A 109 13.15 2.83 -11.37
N TYR A 110 12.88 3.57 -10.29
CA TYR A 110 13.91 4.36 -9.62
C TYR A 110 14.61 3.52 -8.56
N HIS A 111 15.89 3.25 -8.76
CA HIS A 111 16.75 2.58 -7.77
C HIS A 111 17.76 3.58 -7.22
N SER A 112 17.59 4.00 -5.96
CA SER A 112 18.60 4.78 -5.26
C SER A 112 19.82 3.89 -5.02
N SER A 113 20.95 4.23 -5.66
CA SER A 113 22.25 3.54 -5.49
C SER A 113 23.10 4.23 -4.43
#